data_AF-A0A7C4YC83-F1
#
_entry.id   AF-A0A7C4YC83-F1
#
_cell.length_a   1.000
_cell.length_b   1.000
_cell.length_c   1.000
_cell.angle_alpha   90.00
_cell.angle_beta   90.00
_cell.angle_gamma   90.00
#
_symmetry.space_group_name_H-M   'P 1'
#
loop_
_entity.id
_entity.type
_entity.pdbx_description
1 polymer ?
#
loop_
_entity_poly.entity_id
_entity_poly.type
_entity_poly.pdbx_seq_one_letter_code
_entity_poly.pdbx_strand_id
1 'polypeptide(L)' 'MERTVVLHSHSCVPDTEVADDICQSNGCPTVSPAFLQKLKYIINSSKKPVLLWIYE' A
#
# COMPACT_ATOMS: atom_id res chain seq x y z
N MET A 1 3.45 -23.10 -6.16
CA MET A 1 4.04 -21.93 -5.49
C MET A 1 3.07 -20.79 -5.70
N GLU A 2 2.51 -20.21 -4.63
CA GLU A 2 1.56 -19.11 -4.72
C GLU A 2 2.30 -17.77 -4.62
N ARG A 3 1.94 -16.81 -5.47
CA ARG A 3 2.52 -15.46 -5.43
C ARG A 3 1.71 -14.62 -4.46
N THR A 4 2.35 -14.09 -3.43
CA THR A 4 1.74 -13.19 -2.46
C THR A 4 2.26 -11.77 -2.66
N VAL A 5 1.36 -10.78 -2.60
CA VAL A 5 1.74 -9.37 -2.53
C VAL A 5 1.63 -8.92 -1.08
N VAL A 6 2.71 -8.34 -0.55
CA VAL A 6 2.75 -7.82 0.83
C VAL A 6 2.78 -6.30 0.77
N LEU A 7 1.87 -5.65 1.48
CA LEU A 7 1.85 -4.20 1.65
C LEU A 7 2.53 -3.84 2.97
N HIS A 8 3.49 -2.92 2.93
CA HIS A 8 4.17 -2.43 4.13
C HIS A 8 3.76 -0.98 4.43
N SER A 9 3.60 -0.66 5.71
CA SER A 9 3.50 0.73 6.14
C SER A 9 4.89 1.27 6.48
N HIS A 10 5.19 2.50 6.06
CA HIS A 10 6.41 3.18 6.47
C HIS A 10 6.15 4.65 6.78
N SER A 11 6.74 5.16 7.85
CA SER A 11 6.64 6.56 8.29
C SER A 11 7.15 7.59 7.28
N CYS A 12 7.88 7.17 6.25
CA CYS A 12 8.42 8.05 5.22
C CYS A 12 7.43 8.26 4.06
N VAL A 13 6.32 7.52 4.02
CA VAL A 13 5.25 7.73 3.06
C VAL A 13 4.23 8.70 3.70
N PRO A 14 4.04 9.89 3.13
CA PRO A 14 3.09 10.87 3.66
C PRO A 14 1.65 10.41 3.42
N ASP A 15 0.73 10.88 4.27
CA ASP A 15 -0.71 10.61 4.13
C ASP A 15 -1.36 11.41 2.99
N THR A 16 -0.71 12.48 2.56
CA THR A 16 -1.15 13.39 1.49
C THR A 16 -0.10 13.44 0.38
N GLU A 17 -0.54 13.80 -0.81
CA GLU A 17 0.35 14.05 -1.94
C GLU A 17 1.40 15.12 -1.61
N VAL A 18 2.63 14.90 -2.05
CA VAL A 18 3.77 15.80 -1.87
C VAL A 18 4.47 15.98 -3.22
N ALA A 19 5.08 17.15 -3.42
CA ALA A 19 5.80 17.44 -4.66
C ALA A 19 7.22 16.85 -4.69
N ASP A 20 7.79 16.58 -3.52
CA ASP A 20 9.14 16.04 -3.37
C ASP A 20 9.15 14.51 -3.40
N ASP A 21 10.28 13.93 -3.79
CA ASP A 21 10.50 12.50 -3.72
C ASP A 21 10.39 11.99 -2.28
N ILE A 22 9.80 10.81 -2.13
CA ILE A 22 9.73 10.09 -0.86
C ILE A 22 10.85 9.04 -0.76
N CYS A 23 10.84 8.26 0.30
CA CYS A 23 11.79 7.16 0.51
C CYS A 23 11.72 6.05 -0.56
N GLN A 24 12.88 5.44 -0.83
CA GLN A 24 12.98 4.23 -1.64
C GLN A 24 12.45 2.99 -0.87
N SER A 25 11.48 2.29 -1.45
CA SER A 25 10.80 1.16 -0.80
C SER A 25 11.51 -0.20 -0.89
N ASN A 26 12.68 -0.26 -1.52
CA ASN A 26 13.49 -1.47 -1.75
C ASN A 26 12.70 -2.66 -2.34
N GLY A 27 11.66 -2.38 -3.12
CA GLY A 27 10.88 -3.38 -3.87
C GLY A 27 9.55 -3.81 -3.24
N CYS A 28 9.21 -3.31 -2.03
CA CYS A 28 7.91 -3.59 -1.42
C CYS A 28 6.89 -2.48 -1.73
N PRO A 29 5.64 -2.79 -2.13
CA PRO A 29 4.57 -1.79 -2.19
C PRO A 29 4.37 -1.17 -0.80
N THR A 30 4.72 0.11 -0.65
CA THR A 30 4.75 0.80 0.63
C THR A 30 3.71 1.91 0.64
N VAL A 31 2.96 1.99 1.74
CA VAL A 31 1.92 3.00 1.96
C VAL A 31 2.16 3.70 3.30
N SER A 32 1.45 4.81 3.56
CA SER A 32 1.49 5.45 4.87
C SER A 32 0.85 4.55 5.95
N PRO A 33 1.24 4.70 7.24
CA PRO A 33 0.63 3.94 8.32
C PRO A 33 -0.90 4.14 8.43
N ALA A 34 -1.39 5.37 8.24
CA ALA A 34 -2.83 5.63 8.31
C ALA A 34 -3.57 5.02 7.12
N PHE A 35 -2.99 5.05 5.92
CA PHE A 35 -3.61 4.43 4.74
C PHE A 35 -3.65 2.91 4.86
N LEU A 36 -2.62 2.26 5.42
CA LEU A 36 -2.65 0.81 5.66
C LEU A 36 -3.80 0.39 6.57
N GLN A 37 -4.16 1.18 7.58
CA GLN A 37 -5.32 0.88 8.44
C GLN A 37 -6.64 0.90 7.64
N LYS A 38 -6.78 1.86 6.73
CA LYS A 38 -7.94 1.92 5.82
C LYS A 38 -7.98 0.71 4.89
N LEU A 39 -6.85 0.36 4.27
CA LEU A 39 -6.73 -0.81 3.39
C LEU A 39 -7.03 -2.12 4.13
N LYS A 40 -6.51 -2.27 5.35
CA LYS A 40 -6.77 -3.46 6.19
C LYS A 40 -8.26 -3.69 6.40
N TYR A 41 -9.02 -2.63 6.67
CA TYR A 41 -10.48 -2.74 6.81
C TYR A 41 -11.14 -3.18 5.49
N ILE A 42 -10.76 -2.58 4.36
CA ILE A 42 -11.31 -2.92 3.04
C ILE A 42 -10.99 -4.37 2.66
N ILE A 43 -9.73 -4.77 2.79
CA ILE A 43 -9.26 -6.12 2.41
C ILE A 43 -9.95 -7.17 3.28
N ASN A 44 -9.97 -6.99 4.61
CA ASN A 44 -10.56 -7.97 5.53
C ASN A 44 -12.07 -8.09 5.39
N SER A 45 -12.77 -7.02 4.99
CA SER A 45 -14.21 -7.03 4.79
C SER A 45 -14.64 -7.44 3.37
N SER A 46 -13.69 -7.57 2.44
CA SER A 46 -14.00 -7.88 1.05
C SER A 46 -14.40 -9.34 0.86
N LYS A 47 -15.63 -9.55 0.37
CA LYS A 47 -16.14 -10.89 -0.01
C LYS A 47 -15.70 -11.32 -1.41
N LYS A 48 -15.15 -10.39 -2.20
CA LYS A 48 -14.68 -10.61 -3.57
C LYS A 48 -13.18 -10.36 -3.64
N PRO A 49 -12.48 -10.95 -4.63
CA PRO A 49 -11.08 -10.60 -4.87
C PRO A 49 -10.90 -9.09 -5.07
N VAL A 50 -9.85 -8.52 -4.47
CA VAL A 50 -9.49 -7.12 -4.60
C VAL A 50 -8.48 -6.98 -5.75
N LEU A 51 -8.76 -6.10 -6.71
CA LEU A 51 -7.85 -5.79 -7.80
C LEU A 51 -6.83 -4.74 -7.36
N LEU A 52 -5.55 -5.07 -7.45
CA LEU A 52 -4.46 -4.11 -7.34
C LEU A 52 -4.11 -3.58 -8.74
N TRP A 53 -4.34 -2.29 -8.98
CA TRP A 53 -4.03 -1.62 -10.24
C TRP A 53 -2.77 -0.76 -10.07
N ILE A 54 -1.81 -0.90 -10.98
CA ILE A 54 -0.61 -0.06 -11.06
C ILE A 54 -0.69 0.72 -12.37
N TYR A 55 -0.57 2.04 -12.32
CA TYR A 55 -0.58 2.92 -13.50
C TYR A 55 0.86 3.22 -13.96
N GLU A 56 1.02 3.53 -15.24
CA GLU A 56 2.26 4.05 -15.84
C GLU A 56 2.41 5.56 -15.58
#